data_AF-A0A418PXA2-F1
#
_entry.id   AF-A0A418PXA2-F1
#
_cell.length_a   1.000
_cell.length_b   1.000
_cell.length_c   1.000
_cell.angle_alpha   90.00
_cell.angle_beta   90.00
_cell.angle_gamma   90.00
#
_symmetry.space_group_name_H-M   'P 1'
#
loop_
_entity.id
_entity.type
_entity.pdbx_description
1 polymer ?
#
loop_
_entity_poly.entity_id
_entity_poly.type
_entity_poly.pdbx_seq_one_letter_code
_entity_poly.pdbx_strand_id
1 'polypeptide(L)'
;MKKHYLIFALLFLASCSNDHRYTLYSNDKKQSITIISDGNIRYIINGDCEEVPEKNYVKVDLSSTPMNNNDELVGRWKTNKYEWEIINDGVTVLENKLDSIRFKFGTKFPEDKNGIPTLIDFYNKPNCFDVGFEYNKILNMRGEVKIE
;
A
#
# COMPACT_ATOMS: atom_id res chain seq x y z
N MET A 1 56.90 -15.05 22.28
CA MET A 1 55.53 -15.55 22.04
C MET A 1 54.53 -14.59 22.67
N LYS A 2 53.86 -13.74 21.89
CA LYS A 2 52.75 -12.92 22.39
C LYS A 2 51.54 -13.16 21.49
N LYS A 3 50.68 -14.10 21.92
CA LYS A 3 49.37 -14.34 21.31
C LYS A 3 48.49 -13.12 21.57
N HIS A 4 48.29 -12.28 20.56
CA HIS A 4 47.25 -11.27 20.58
C HIS A 4 46.01 -11.92 19.94
N TYR A 5 45.07 -12.34 20.78
CA TYR A 5 43.75 -12.75 20.34
C TYR A 5 42.97 -11.48 19.97
N LEU A 6 43.01 -11.11 18.69
CA LEU A 6 42.12 -10.10 18.15
C LEU A 6 40.73 -10.76 18.04
N ILE A 7 39.93 -10.64 19.10
CA ILE A 7 38.52 -11.05 19.09
C ILE A 7 37.81 -10.10 18.13
N PHE A 8 37.63 -10.57 16.89
CA PHE A 8 36.76 -9.94 15.91
C PHE A 8 35.33 -10.21 16.36
N ALA A 9 34.81 -9.35 17.23
CA ALA A 9 33.40 -9.30 17.57
C ALA A 9 32.64 -8.87 16.31
N LEU A 10 32.30 -9.85 15.46
CA LEU A 10 31.25 -9.74 14.47
C LEU A 10 29.94 -9.52 15.25
N LEU A 11 29.69 -8.26 15.60
CA LEU A 11 28.36 -7.74 15.82
C LEU A 11 27.62 -7.90 14.49
N PHE A 12 27.04 -9.08 14.28
CA PHE A 12 25.88 -9.21 13.42
C PHE A 12 24.80 -8.33 14.05
N LEU A 13 24.80 -7.06 13.64
CA LEU A 13 23.61 -6.23 13.69
C LEU A 13 22.60 -6.96 12.83
N ALA A 14 21.82 -7.83 13.47
CA ALA A 14 20.57 -8.28 12.92
C ALA A 14 19.71 -7.02 12.81
N SER A 15 19.80 -6.36 11.65
CA SER A 15 18.84 -5.35 11.26
C SER A 15 17.52 -6.09 11.23
N CYS A 16 16.68 -5.87 12.24
CA CYS A 16 15.27 -6.20 12.13
C CYS A 16 14.72 -5.32 11.01
N SER A 17 14.81 -5.78 9.77
CA SER A 17 13.94 -5.27 8.72
C SER A 17 12.54 -5.74 9.09
N ASN A 18 11.83 -4.92 9.87
CA ASN A 18 10.38 -4.98 9.90
C ASN A 18 9.91 -4.50 8.52
N ASP A 19 10.10 -5.35 7.51
CA ASP A 19 9.71 -5.07 6.13
C ASP A 19 8.18 -5.05 6.11
N HIS A 20 7.60 -3.86 6.28
CA HIS A 20 6.19 -3.61 6.02
C HIS A 20 5.98 -3.47 4.50
N ARG A 21 6.42 -4.49 3.77
CA ARG A 21 6.29 -4.62 2.32
C ARG A 21 5.26 -5.70 2.01
N TYR A 22 4.27 -5.34 1.20
CA TYR A 22 3.26 -6.26 0.71
C TYR A 22 3.06 -6.04 -0.79
N THR A 23 3.10 -7.10 -1.59
CA THR A 23 2.65 -7.03 -2.98
C THR A 23 1.26 -7.64 -3.08
N LEU A 24 0.31 -6.81 -3.50
CA LEU A 24 -1.07 -7.18 -3.77
C LEU A 24 -1.21 -7.55 -5.24
N TYR A 25 -1.84 -8.67 -5.53
CA TYR A 25 -2.07 -9.15 -6.89
C TYR A 25 -3.57 -9.23 -7.22
N SER A 26 -3.91 -8.96 -8.48
CA SER A 26 -5.19 -9.38 -9.04
C SER A 26 -5.31 -10.91 -9.01
N ASN A 27 -6.54 -11.42 -9.05
CA ASN A 27 -6.80 -12.87 -9.00
C ASN A 27 -6.06 -13.66 -10.10
N ASP A 28 -5.89 -13.06 -11.28
CA ASP A 28 -5.18 -13.60 -12.44
C ASP A 28 -3.69 -13.23 -12.48
N LYS A 29 -3.19 -12.51 -11.48
CA LYS A 29 -1.82 -12.01 -11.32
C LYS A 29 -1.30 -11.11 -12.45
N LYS A 30 -2.17 -10.62 -13.33
CA LYS A 30 -1.75 -9.70 -14.41
C LYS A 30 -1.47 -8.29 -13.92
N GLN A 31 -1.98 -7.95 -12.74
CA GLN A 31 -1.82 -6.64 -12.13
C GLN A 31 -1.32 -6.80 -10.71
N SER A 32 -0.46 -5.88 -10.30
CA SER A 32 0.05 -5.85 -8.94
C SER A 32 0.29 -4.43 -8.45
N ILE A 33 0.20 -4.28 -7.14
CA ILE A 33 0.53 -3.07 -6.41
C ILE A 33 1.44 -3.48 -5.25
N THR A 34 2.63 -2.91 -5.17
CA THR A 34 3.47 -3.03 -3.97
C THR A 34 3.19 -1.87 -3.02
N ILE A 35 3.05 -2.20 -1.75
CA ILE A 35 2.93 -1.27 -0.64
C ILE A 35 4.19 -1.39 0.19
N ILE A 36 4.89 -0.28 0.40
CA ILE A 36 6.05 -0.19 1.31
C ILE A 36 5.73 0.88 2.35
N SER A 37 5.73 0.52 3.64
CA SER A 37 5.49 1.47 4.73
C SER A 37 6.70 1.59 5.66
N ASP A 38 6.98 2.80 6.11
CA ASP A 38 7.99 3.11 7.12
C ASP A 38 7.47 4.22 8.04
N GLY A 39 7.16 3.87 9.29
CA GLY A 39 6.47 4.77 10.23
C GLY A 39 5.13 5.26 9.66
N ASN A 40 4.99 6.58 9.53
CA ASN A 40 3.79 7.21 8.96
C ASN A 40 3.86 7.40 7.44
N ILE A 41 4.94 6.98 6.79
CA ILE A 41 5.09 7.11 5.35
C ILE A 41 4.67 5.81 4.68
N ARG A 42 3.86 5.90 3.64
CA ARG A 42 3.51 4.77 2.78
C ARG A 42 3.70 5.11 1.31
N TYR A 43 4.29 4.17 0.60
CA TYR A 43 4.35 4.16 -0.86
C TYR A 43 3.35 3.14 -1.38
N ILE A 44 2.57 3.54 -2.37
CA ILE A 44 1.67 2.67 -3.13
C ILE A 44 2.17 2.70 -4.57
N ILE A 45 2.74 1.59 -5.01
CA ILE A 45 3.59 1.48 -6.17
C ILE A 45 2.93 0.53 -7.18
N ASN A 46 2.89 0.91 -8.44
CA ASN A 46 2.45 -0.01 -9.48
C ASN A 46 3.52 -1.08 -9.76
N GLY A 47 3.10 -2.35 -9.79
CA GLY A 47 3.98 -3.48 -10.07
C GLY A 47 4.48 -4.17 -8.81
N ASP A 48 5.23 -5.26 -9.01
CA ASP A 48 5.98 -5.94 -7.96
C ASP A 48 7.40 -5.38 -7.91
N CYS A 49 7.82 -4.87 -6.77
CA CYS A 49 9.16 -4.30 -6.59
C CYS A 49 9.66 -4.45 -5.15
N GLU A 50 10.98 -4.57 -4.99
CA GLU A 50 11.61 -4.66 -3.68
C GLU A 50 11.83 -3.28 -3.04
N GLU A 51 12.02 -2.25 -3.89
CA GLU A 51 12.36 -0.88 -3.50
C GLU A 51 11.47 0.15 -4.22
N VAL A 52 11.41 1.37 -3.69
CA VAL A 52 10.63 2.46 -4.29
C VAL A 52 11.28 2.89 -5.62
N PRO A 53 10.58 2.75 -6.77
CA PRO A 53 11.11 3.15 -8.07
C PRO A 53 11.08 4.68 -8.23
N GLU A 54 11.79 5.19 -9.24
CA GLU A 54 11.78 6.63 -9.56
C GLU A 54 10.42 7.18 -10.03
N LYS A 55 9.52 6.30 -10.51
CA LYS A 55 8.22 6.63 -11.11
C LYS A 55 7.17 5.56 -10.82
N ASN A 56 5.90 5.86 -11.10
CA ASN A 56 4.75 4.97 -10.90
C ASN A 56 4.46 4.62 -9.43
N TYR A 57 4.56 5.61 -8.55
CA TYR A 57 4.13 5.50 -7.17
C TYR A 57 3.37 6.74 -6.71
N VAL A 58 2.62 6.58 -5.63
CA VAL A 58 2.17 7.68 -4.78
C VAL A 58 2.74 7.49 -3.37
N LYS A 59 3.24 8.58 -2.80
CA LYS A 59 3.75 8.64 -1.44
C LYS A 59 2.75 9.42 -0.58
N VAL A 60 2.33 8.82 0.52
CA VAL A 60 1.36 9.40 1.44
C VAL A 60 1.90 9.47 2.86
N ASP A 61 1.41 10.45 3.60
CA ASP A 61 1.55 10.56 5.05
C ASP A 61 0.26 10.06 5.72
N LEU A 62 0.43 9.11 6.64
CA LEU A 62 -0.61 8.46 7.43
C LEU A 62 -0.81 9.15 8.79
N SER A 63 -0.07 10.23 9.10
CA SER A 63 -0.14 10.91 10.41
C SER A 63 -1.54 11.40 10.80
N SER A 64 -2.41 11.66 9.83
CA SER A 64 -3.82 12.03 10.01
C SER A 64 -4.77 10.85 10.15
N THR A 65 -4.30 9.62 9.90
CA THR A 65 -5.10 8.39 9.94
C THR A 65 -4.72 7.56 11.16
N PRO A 66 -5.66 7.25 12.09
CA PRO A 66 -5.36 6.42 13.25
C PRO A 66 -4.84 5.04 12.85
N MET A 67 -3.61 4.72 13.24
CA MET A 67 -2.92 3.46 12.88
C MET A 67 -3.53 2.19 13.52
N ASN A 68 -4.54 2.33 14.40
CA ASN A 68 -5.05 1.25 15.25
C ASN A 68 -6.34 0.59 14.76
N ASN A 69 -6.97 1.08 13.67
CA ASN A 69 -8.13 0.43 13.02
C ASN A 69 -8.73 1.17 11.79
N ASN A 70 -8.25 2.37 11.45
CA ASN A 70 -8.93 3.22 10.45
C ASN A 70 -8.15 3.37 9.15
N ASP A 71 -7.05 2.64 8.99
CA ASP A 71 -6.26 2.66 7.77
C ASP A 71 -6.74 1.54 6.83
N GLU A 72 -7.44 1.93 5.76
CA GLU A 72 -7.98 1.03 4.76
C GLU A 72 -7.57 1.51 3.36
N LEU A 73 -7.06 0.58 2.55
CA LEU A 73 -6.91 0.73 1.12
C LEU A 73 -8.05 0.02 0.41
N VAL A 74 -8.82 0.76 -0.37
CA VAL A 74 -9.91 0.24 -1.17
C VAL A 74 -9.54 0.37 -2.63
N GLY A 75 -9.56 -0.74 -3.37
CA GLY A 75 -9.02 -0.79 -4.72
C GLY A 75 -9.90 -1.57 -5.70
N ARG A 76 -9.74 -1.25 -6.99
CA ARG A 76 -10.40 -1.96 -8.10
C ARG A 76 -9.40 -2.23 -9.20
N TRP A 77 -9.26 -3.49 -9.56
CA TRP A 77 -8.49 -3.91 -10.74
C TRP A 77 -9.29 -3.68 -12.02
N LYS A 78 -8.58 -3.40 -13.11
CA LYS A 78 -9.06 -3.29 -14.48
C LYS A 78 -10.43 -2.62 -14.58
N THR A 79 -10.44 -1.31 -14.37
CA THR A 79 -11.62 -0.49 -14.65
C THR A 79 -11.71 -0.21 -16.17
N ASN A 80 -12.85 0.29 -16.66
CA ASN A 80 -12.97 0.66 -18.08
C ASN A 80 -11.98 1.74 -18.53
N LYS A 81 -11.41 2.52 -17.60
CA LYS A 81 -10.53 3.65 -17.88
C LYS A 81 -9.09 3.44 -17.40
N TYR A 82 -8.93 2.81 -16.24
CA TYR A 82 -7.66 2.65 -15.55
C TYR A 82 -7.34 1.17 -15.35
N GLU A 83 -6.06 0.83 -15.41
CA GLU A 83 -5.54 -0.46 -15.00
C GLU A 83 -5.89 -0.73 -13.53
N TRP A 84 -5.72 0.25 -12.64
CA TRP A 84 -6.31 0.16 -11.31
C TRP A 84 -6.70 1.52 -10.76
N GLU A 85 -7.64 1.50 -9.83
CA GLU A 85 -8.07 2.64 -9.03
C GLU A 85 -7.94 2.27 -7.55
N ILE A 86 -7.28 3.10 -6.75
CA ILE A 86 -7.09 2.92 -5.30
C ILE A 86 -7.54 4.18 -4.57
N ILE A 87 -8.14 3.99 -3.40
CA ILE A 87 -8.47 5.04 -2.45
C ILE A 87 -7.86 4.68 -1.09
N ASN A 88 -7.16 5.63 -0.45
CA ASN A 88 -6.77 5.56 0.95
C ASN A 88 -7.36 6.79 1.64
N ASP A 89 -8.48 6.64 2.33
CA ASP A 89 -9.21 7.78 2.88
C ASP A 89 -8.43 8.49 4.00
N GLY A 90 -8.51 9.82 4.04
CA GLY A 90 -7.95 10.62 5.14
C GLY A 90 -6.43 10.81 5.15
N VAL A 91 -5.70 10.23 4.19
CA VAL A 91 -4.24 10.41 4.08
C VAL A 91 -3.86 11.70 3.36
N THR A 92 -2.65 12.19 3.61
CA THR A 92 -2.09 13.34 2.88
C THR A 92 -1.14 12.87 1.78
N VAL A 93 -1.39 13.27 0.53
CA VAL A 93 -0.44 12.98 -0.57
C VAL A 93 0.77 13.90 -0.45
N LEU A 94 1.95 13.30 -0.27
CA LEU A 94 3.23 14.01 -0.26
C LEU A 94 3.83 14.10 -1.67
N GLU A 95 3.65 13.06 -2.47
CA GLU A 95 4.19 12.99 -3.83
C GLU A 95 3.34 12.04 -4.69
N ASN A 96 3.08 12.40 -5.94
CA ASN A 96 2.38 11.54 -6.89
C ASN A 96 3.15 11.49 -8.22
N LYS A 97 3.75 10.34 -8.51
CA LYS A 97 4.47 10.02 -9.74
C LYS A 97 3.78 8.91 -10.55
N LEU A 98 2.49 8.66 -10.30
CA LEU A 98 1.71 7.71 -11.09
C LEU A 98 1.50 8.23 -12.51
N ASP A 99 1.55 7.32 -13.50
CA ASP A 99 0.97 7.57 -14.81
C ASP A 99 -0.55 7.72 -14.66
N SER A 100 -1.03 8.96 -14.62
CA SER A 100 -2.44 9.30 -14.38
C SER A 100 -3.38 8.94 -15.53
N ILE A 101 -2.86 8.55 -16.69
CA ILE A 101 -3.65 7.99 -17.79
C ILE A 101 -4.02 6.54 -17.45
N ARG A 102 -3.10 5.80 -16.81
CA ARG A 102 -3.24 4.36 -16.54
C ARG A 102 -3.76 4.06 -15.14
N PHE A 103 -3.44 4.90 -14.16
CA PHE A 103 -3.70 4.62 -12.75
C PHE A 103 -4.42 5.80 -12.08
N LYS A 104 -5.25 5.48 -11.09
CA LYS A 104 -5.93 6.51 -10.29
C LYS A 104 -5.73 6.25 -8.81
N PHE A 105 -5.32 7.29 -8.10
CA PHE A 105 -5.26 7.32 -6.64
C PHE A 105 -6.17 8.43 -6.11
N GLY A 106 -6.90 8.14 -5.02
CA GLY A 106 -7.74 9.10 -4.32
C GLY A 106 -7.52 9.04 -2.81
N THR A 107 -7.79 10.16 -2.13
CA THR A 107 -7.69 10.27 -0.67
C THR A 107 -9.04 10.47 0.03
N LYS A 108 -10.12 10.35 -0.74
CA LYS A 108 -11.48 10.52 -0.27
C LYS A 108 -12.36 9.42 -0.81
N PHE A 109 -13.13 8.79 0.06
CA PHE A 109 -14.22 7.93 -0.37
C PHE A 109 -15.25 8.71 -1.19
N PRO A 110 -15.90 8.06 -2.17
CA PRO A 110 -16.98 8.70 -2.90
C PRO A 110 -18.15 8.99 -1.95
N GLU A 111 -18.89 10.05 -2.24
CA GLU A 111 -20.07 10.45 -1.48
C GLU A 111 -21.34 9.98 -2.18
N ASP A 112 -22.37 9.63 -1.40
CA ASP A 112 -23.70 9.37 -1.92
C ASP A 112 -24.41 10.66 -2.36
N LYS A 113 -25.65 10.54 -2.84
CA LYS A 113 -26.47 11.69 -3.25
C LYS A 113 -26.72 12.74 -2.16
N ASN A 114 -26.47 12.40 -0.89
CA ASN A 114 -26.63 13.28 0.26
C ASN A 114 -25.29 13.85 0.76
N GLY A 115 -24.16 13.57 0.09
CA GLY A 115 -22.83 13.99 0.53
C GLY A 115 -22.24 13.10 1.63
N ILE A 116 -22.79 11.90 1.86
CA ILE A 116 -22.30 10.99 2.90
C ILE A 116 -21.26 10.05 2.28
N PRO A 117 -20.02 9.98 2.81
CA PRO A 117 -19.01 9.03 2.33
C PRO A 117 -19.53 7.59 2.37
N THR A 118 -19.43 6.87 1.25
CA THR A 118 -19.90 5.50 1.12
C THR A 118 -19.07 4.70 0.12
N LEU A 119 -18.91 3.41 0.37
CA LEU A 119 -18.28 2.47 -0.54
C LEU A 119 -19.28 1.52 -1.20
N ILE A 120 -20.59 1.71 -1.00
CA ILE A 120 -21.63 0.81 -1.54
C ILE A 120 -21.49 0.65 -3.06
N ASP A 121 -21.42 1.76 -3.79
CA ASP A 121 -21.26 1.74 -5.24
C ASP A 121 -19.89 1.25 -5.68
N PHE A 122 -18.91 1.31 -4.78
CA PHE A 122 -17.59 0.77 -5.04
C PHE A 122 -17.64 -0.77 -5.05
N TYR A 123 -18.15 -1.37 -3.97
CA TYR A 123 -18.22 -2.82 -3.79
C TYR A 123 -19.20 -3.53 -4.73
N ASN A 124 -20.21 -2.83 -5.27
CA ASN A 124 -21.14 -3.41 -6.23
C ASN A 124 -20.55 -3.67 -7.63
N LYS A 125 -19.26 -3.35 -7.86
CA LYS A 125 -18.60 -3.57 -9.16
C LYS A 125 -17.62 -4.75 -9.07
N PRO A 126 -17.36 -5.45 -10.19
CA PRO A 126 -16.37 -6.54 -10.21
C PRO A 126 -14.96 -6.02 -9.94
N ASN A 127 -14.04 -6.95 -9.62
CA ASN A 127 -12.61 -6.68 -9.41
C ASN A 127 -12.28 -5.75 -8.23
N CYS A 128 -13.20 -5.57 -7.29
CA CYS A 128 -12.97 -4.73 -6.12
C CYS A 128 -12.31 -5.52 -4.99
N PHE A 129 -11.52 -4.82 -4.20
CA PHE A 129 -10.89 -5.34 -3.01
C PHE A 129 -10.74 -4.25 -1.96
N ASP A 130 -10.53 -4.68 -0.72
CA ASP A 130 -10.11 -3.83 0.37
C ASP A 130 -9.06 -4.53 1.22
N VAL A 131 -8.15 -3.74 1.78
CA VAL A 131 -7.07 -4.17 2.65
C VAL A 131 -7.03 -3.21 3.83
N GLY A 132 -7.31 -3.71 5.02
CA GLY A 132 -7.17 -2.96 6.27
C GLY A 132 -5.82 -3.19 6.91
N PHE A 133 -5.27 -2.13 7.50
CA PHE A 133 -3.98 -2.12 8.15
C PHE A 133 -4.11 -1.76 9.62
N GLU A 134 -3.31 -2.43 10.45
CA GLU A 134 -3.08 -2.07 11.85
C GLU A 134 -1.57 -2.01 12.08
N TYR A 135 -1.05 -0.86 12.51
CA TYR A 135 0.39 -0.61 12.66
C TYR A 135 1.21 -1.05 11.43
N ASN A 136 0.76 -0.65 10.23
CA ASN A 136 1.35 -1.04 8.94
C ASN A 136 1.39 -2.54 8.65
N LYS A 137 0.62 -3.35 9.38
CA LYS A 137 0.44 -4.78 9.09
C LYS A 137 -0.95 -5.01 8.54
N ILE A 138 -1.05 -5.88 7.55
CA ILE A 138 -2.36 -6.26 7.02
C ILE A 138 -3.13 -7.03 8.10
N LEU A 139 -4.26 -6.47 8.49
CA LEU A 139 -5.18 -7.04 9.48
C LEU A 139 -6.23 -7.91 8.79
N ASN A 140 -6.80 -7.39 7.70
CA ASN A 140 -7.83 -8.06 6.93
C ASN A 140 -7.70 -7.72 5.44
N MET A 141 -8.24 -8.63 4.62
CA MET A 141 -8.36 -8.44 3.19
C MET A 141 -9.68 -9.05 2.73
N ARG A 142 -10.35 -8.38 1.81
CA ARG A 142 -11.59 -8.89 1.20
C ARG A 142 -11.60 -8.56 -0.30
N GLY A 143 -12.42 -9.30 -1.03
CA GLY A 143 -12.60 -9.11 -2.47
C GLY A 143 -11.53 -9.80 -3.32
N GLU A 144 -11.29 -9.26 -4.50
CA GLU A 144 -10.49 -9.88 -5.56
C GLU A 144 -8.99 -9.54 -5.45
N VAL A 145 -8.36 -9.95 -4.35
CA VAL A 145 -6.94 -9.64 -4.07
C VAL A 145 -6.22 -10.82 -3.43
N LYS A 146 -4.93 -10.98 -3.75
CA LYS A 146 -4.03 -11.99 -3.19
C LYS A 146 -2.72 -11.36 -2.73
N ILE A 147 -2.08 -11.96 -1.73
CA ILE A 147 -0.68 -11.70 -1.35
C ILE A 147 0.10 -12.99 -1.59
N GLU A 148 1.32 -12.86 -2.09
CA GLU A 148 2.31 -13.94 -2.18
C GLU A 148 3.65 -13.50 -1.62
#